data_AF-A0A954UTN0-F1
#
_entry.id   AF-A0A954UTN0-F1
#
_cell.length_a   1.000
_cell.length_b   1.000
_cell.length_c   1.000
_cell.angle_alpha   90.00
_cell.angle_beta   90.00
_cell.angle_gamma   90.00
#
_symmetry.space_group_name_H-M   'P 1'
#
loop_
_entity.id
_entity.type
_entity.pdbx_description
1 polymer ?
#
loop_
_entity_poly.entity_id
_entity_poly.type
_entity_poly.pdbx_seq_one_letter_code
_entity_poly.pdbx_strand_id
1 'polypeptide(L)'
;MTDTPSKDSTRGDSPNHEPPLLRCEHLVKTYDDGDVQALRDVSLSIRRGEYVAIMGPSGSGKSTMLNMLGALDVPTSGEVYFNGEPLSKMGSLDRFRSEKLGFVFQSFHLLSVLTAVGNVQVPMFETRRPRAERDRVARELLGRVGMSHRANHRPLQLSVGERQRVAIARALANDPELLLADEPTGNLDSRTAAEIFNLLDKLHDEGMTIVLITHDPELGHRAARIVRMRDGAIEDDLPAPARAPLSS
;
A
#
# COMPACT_ATOMS: atom_id res chain seq x y z
N MET A 1 36.24 49.22 -17.59
CA MET A 1 37.36 48.55 -16.89
C MET A 1 37.56 49.33 -15.60
N THR A 2 37.16 48.90 -14.41
CA THR A 2 36.83 47.57 -13.88
C THR A 2 35.91 47.73 -12.67
N ASP A 3 34.84 46.93 -12.67
CA ASP A 3 34.13 46.25 -11.58
C ASP A 3 34.14 46.77 -10.13
N THR A 4 32.91 47.12 -9.70
CA THR A 4 32.39 46.98 -8.33
C THR A 4 32.05 45.52 -8.04
N PRO A 5 32.28 44.97 -6.84
CA PRO A 5 31.53 43.81 -6.37
C PRO A 5 30.43 44.24 -5.39
N SER A 6 29.19 44.16 -5.86
CA SER A 6 27.98 44.14 -5.02
C SER A 6 27.96 42.88 -4.17
N LYS A 7 27.89 43.05 -2.84
CA LYS A 7 27.47 42.00 -1.91
C LYS A 7 25.96 41.88 -2.01
N ASP A 8 25.48 40.88 -2.75
CA ASP A 8 24.11 40.41 -2.62
C ASP A 8 24.13 39.07 -1.87
N SER A 9 23.75 39.14 -0.60
CA SER A 9 23.58 37.98 0.27
C SER A 9 22.18 37.43 0.09
N THR A 10 21.97 36.60 -0.92
CA THR A 10 20.75 35.79 -1.02
C THR A 10 20.83 34.63 -0.04
N ARG A 11 20.25 34.84 1.16
CA ARG A 11 19.70 33.76 1.98
C ARG A 11 18.55 33.13 1.18
N GLY A 12 18.83 32.01 0.52
CA GLY A 12 17.82 31.15 -0.08
C GLY A 12 17.30 30.17 0.97
N ASP A 13 16.09 30.44 1.43
CA ASP A 13 15.26 29.60 2.27
C ASP A 13 14.92 28.30 1.51
N SER A 14 15.53 27.16 1.86
CA SER A 14 15.21 25.86 1.25
C SER A 14 14.14 25.17 2.08
N PRO A 15 12.88 25.07 1.63
CA PRO A 15 11.90 24.24 2.32
C PRO A 15 12.35 22.79 2.20
N ASN A 16 12.60 22.16 3.36
CA ASN A 16 12.98 20.77 3.55
C ASN A 16 12.05 19.83 2.73
N HIS A 17 12.35 19.58 1.46
CA HIS A 17 11.58 18.68 0.60
C HIS A 17 12.14 17.27 0.78
N GLU A 18 11.68 16.59 1.83
CA GLU A 18 11.86 15.15 1.90
C GLU A 18 11.26 14.52 0.63
N PRO A 19 11.98 13.63 -0.07
CA PRO A 19 11.46 13.02 -1.28
C PRO A 19 10.17 12.24 -0.97
N PRO A 20 9.23 12.13 -1.93
CA PRO A 20 8.07 11.26 -1.78
C PRO A 20 8.50 9.84 -1.40
N LEU A 21 7.71 9.18 -0.55
CA LEU A 21 7.97 7.79 -0.16
C LEU A 21 7.97 6.89 -1.41
N LEU A 22 6.98 7.09 -2.27
CA LEU A 22 6.83 6.37 -3.52
C LEU A 22 6.50 7.36 -4.63
N ARG A 23 7.14 7.20 -5.80
CA ARG A 23 6.83 7.98 -7.00
C ARG A 23 6.98 7.12 -8.23
N CYS A 24 6.06 7.20 -9.18
CA CYS A 24 6.24 6.67 -10.52
C CYS A 24 6.25 7.80 -11.54
N GLU A 25 7.05 7.62 -12.59
CA GLU A 25 7.21 8.60 -13.67
C GLU A 25 7.02 7.89 -15.01
N HIS A 26 6.10 8.42 -15.81
CA HIS A 26 5.81 7.99 -17.17
C HIS A 26 5.56 6.48 -17.33
N LEU A 27 4.84 5.91 -16.37
CA LEU A 27 4.67 4.48 -16.23
C LEU A 27 3.74 3.94 -17.33
N VAL A 28 4.27 3.01 -18.13
CA VAL A 28 3.53 2.31 -19.18
C VAL A 28 3.62 0.81 -18.92
N LYS A 29 2.50 0.11 -19.08
CA LYS A 29 2.44 -1.34 -19.04
C LYS A 29 1.59 -1.87 -20.17
N THR A 30 2.17 -2.77 -20.94
CA THR A 30 1.54 -3.52 -22.03
C THR A 30 1.61 -5.01 -21.72
N TYR A 31 0.50 -5.71 -21.90
CA TYR A 31 0.40 -7.17 -21.84
C TYR A 31 0.12 -7.74 -23.24
N ASP A 32 0.21 -9.07 -23.36
CA ASP A 32 -0.12 -9.83 -24.57
C ASP A 32 0.57 -9.28 -25.83
N ASP A 33 1.89 -9.14 -25.77
CA ASP A 33 2.74 -8.65 -26.86
C ASP A 33 2.32 -7.28 -27.46
N GLY A 34 1.58 -6.48 -26.70
CA GLY A 34 1.20 -5.12 -27.07
C GLY A 34 -0.30 -4.90 -27.27
N ASP A 35 -1.11 -5.97 -27.22
CA ASP A 35 -2.55 -5.89 -27.47
C ASP A 35 -3.31 -5.17 -26.35
N VAL A 36 -2.81 -5.25 -25.11
CA VAL A 36 -3.48 -4.65 -23.93
C VAL A 36 -2.56 -3.65 -23.24
N GLN A 37 -2.78 -2.36 -23.49
CA GLN A 37 -2.11 -1.29 -22.76
C GLN A 37 -2.86 -0.98 -21.46
N ALA A 38 -2.43 -1.62 -20.37
CA ALA A 38 -3.02 -1.52 -19.04
C ALA A 38 -2.67 -0.21 -18.31
N LEU A 39 -1.49 0.37 -18.55
CA LEU A 39 -1.10 1.70 -18.07
C LEU A 39 -0.58 2.55 -19.22
N ARG A 40 -1.02 3.81 -19.27
CA ARG A 40 -0.79 4.77 -20.36
C ARG A 40 -0.18 6.05 -19.81
N ASP A 41 1.15 6.07 -19.68
CA ASP A 41 1.94 7.24 -19.27
C ASP A 41 1.51 7.81 -17.92
N VAL A 42 1.47 6.95 -16.89
CA VAL A 42 0.99 7.32 -15.56
C VAL A 42 2.12 7.85 -14.69
N SER A 43 1.94 9.05 -14.14
CA SER A 43 2.83 9.62 -13.12
C SER A 43 2.05 9.91 -11.84
N LEU A 44 2.58 9.45 -10.71
CA LEU A 44 1.95 9.58 -9.39
C LEU A 44 3.03 9.69 -8.32
N SER A 45 2.78 10.48 -7.28
CA SER A 45 3.63 10.53 -6.08
C SER A 45 2.80 10.38 -4.82
N ILE A 46 3.34 9.66 -3.84
CA ILE A 46 2.74 9.38 -2.54
C ILE A 46 3.75 9.78 -1.47
N ARG A 47 3.36 10.68 -0.59
CA ARG A 47 4.22 11.11 0.53
C ARG A 47 4.07 10.18 1.73
N ARG A 48 5.05 10.22 2.63
CA ARG A 48 4.99 9.51 3.91
C ARG A 48 3.74 9.93 4.69
N GLY A 49 3.03 8.95 5.24
CA GLY A 49 1.81 9.18 6.01
C GLY A 49 0.64 9.69 5.18
N GLU A 50 0.64 9.55 3.84
CA GLU A 50 -0.56 9.77 3.05
C GLU A 50 -1.48 8.54 3.08
N TYR A 51 -2.80 8.80 3.02
CA TYR A 51 -3.82 7.78 2.77
C TYR A 51 -4.50 8.08 1.44
N VAL A 52 -4.19 7.28 0.43
CA VAL A 52 -4.62 7.49 -0.95
C VAL A 52 -5.52 6.35 -1.42
N ALA A 53 -6.66 6.70 -2.00
CA ALA A 53 -7.53 5.75 -2.69
C ALA A 53 -7.39 5.88 -4.21
N ILE A 54 -7.04 4.80 -4.88
CA ILE A 54 -7.04 4.66 -6.33
C ILE A 54 -8.37 4.02 -6.74
N MET A 55 -9.20 4.79 -7.44
CA MET A 55 -10.57 4.44 -7.79
C MET A 55 -10.78 4.43 -9.30
N GLY A 56 -11.80 3.73 -9.77
CA GLY A 56 -12.12 3.67 -11.21
C GLY A 56 -12.87 2.40 -11.59
N PRO A 57 -13.46 2.33 -12.79
CA PRO A 57 -14.21 1.16 -13.26
C PRO A 57 -13.31 -0.08 -13.39
N SER A 58 -13.92 -1.26 -13.45
CA SER A 58 -13.20 -2.51 -13.74
C SER A 58 -12.45 -2.38 -15.08
N GLY A 59 -11.22 -2.90 -15.13
CA GLY A 59 -10.37 -2.80 -16.33
C GLY A 59 -9.64 -1.46 -16.51
N SER A 60 -9.79 -0.47 -15.61
CA SER A 60 -9.10 0.83 -15.75
C SER A 60 -7.59 0.83 -15.46
N GLY A 61 -6.99 -0.32 -15.15
CA GLY A 61 -5.56 -0.44 -14.86
C GLY A 61 -5.17 -0.35 -13.38
N LYS A 62 -6.13 -0.27 -12.44
CA LYS A 62 -5.85 -0.12 -10.99
C LYS A 62 -4.95 -1.24 -10.45
N SER A 63 -5.34 -2.51 -10.58
CA SER A 63 -4.53 -3.62 -10.04
C SER A 63 -3.16 -3.69 -10.70
N THR A 64 -3.05 -3.35 -11.99
CA THR A 64 -1.75 -3.18 -12.66
C THR A 64 -0.94 -2.07 -12.00
N MET A 65 -1.55 -0.90 -11.72
CA MET A 65 -0.90 0.20 -11.00
C MET A 65 -0.35 -0.26 -9.64
N LEU A 66 -1.18 -0.89 -8.79
CA LEU A 66 -0.72 -1.38 -7.48
C LEU A 66 0.38 -2.44 -7.60
N ASN A 67 0.33 -3.32 -8.59
CA ASN A 67 1.39 -4.29 -8.84
C ASN A 67 2.71 -3.61 -9.24
N MET A 68 2.67 -2.57 -10.08
CA MET A 68 3.87 -1.79 -10.43
C MET A 68 4.43 -1.05 -9.21
N LEU A 69 3.56 -0.33 -8.49
CA LEU A 69 3.92 0.39 -7.25
C LEU A 69 4.51 -0.55 -6.19
N GLY A 70 4.03 -1.80 -6.19
CA GLY A 70 4.47 -2.85 -5.30
C GLY A 70 5.68 -3.66 -5.77
N ALA A 71 6.27 -3.35 -6.92
CA ALA A 71 7.31 -4.14 -7.56
C ALA A 71 6.95 -5.63 -7.74
N LEU A 72 5.66 -5.96 -7.89
CA LEU A 72 5.18 -7.31 -8.20
C LEU A 72 5.27 -7.62 -9.71
N ASP A 73 5.37 -6.57 -10.53
CA ASP A 73 5.53 -6.65 -11.97
C ASP A 73 6.41 -5.45 -12.42
N VAL A 74 6.96 -5.53 -13.62
CA VAL A 74 7.94 -4.57 -14.16
C VAL A 74 7.29 -3.72 -15.24
N PRO A 75 7.50 -2.39 -15.26
CA PRO A 75 6.94 -1.54 -16.30
C PRO A 75 7.53 -1.85 -17.68
N THR A 76 6.74 -1.64 -18.73
CA THR A 76 7.24 -1.65 -20.12
C THR A 76 8.14 -0.44 -20.37
N SER A 77 7.75 0.72 -19.85
CA SER A 77 8.58 1.93 -19.81
C SER A 77 8.20 2.82 -18.63
N GLY A 78 9.06 3.80 -18.32
CA GLY A 78 8.96 4.60 -17.11
C GLY A 78 9.72 3.97 -15.95
N GLU A 79 9.59 4.57 -14.77
CA GLU A 79 10.34 4.15 -13.59
C GLU A 79 9.51 4.32 -12.31
N VAL A 80 9.75 3.44 -11.34
CA VAL A 80 9.21 3.59 -9.98
C VAL A 80 10.37 3.88 -9.04
N TYR A 81 10.16 4.82 -8.13
CA TYR A 81 11.12 5.26 -7.14
C TYR A 81 10.54 5.03 -5.76
N PHE A 82 11.37 4.51 -4.84
CA PHE A 82 11.05 4.43 -3.42
C PHE A 82 12.12 5.17 -2.62
N ASN A 83 11.73 6.16 -1.82
CA ASN A 83 12.66 7.08 -1.14
C ASN A 83 13.72 7.70 -2.09
N GLY A 84 13.30 8.00 -3.33
CA GLY A 84 14.19 8.56 -4.37
C GLY A 84 15.10 7.54 -5.05
N GLU A 85 15.15 6.28 -4.62
CA GLU A 85 15.92 5.22 -5.28
C GLU A 85 15.07 4.53 -6.37
N PRO A 86 15.56 4.43 -7.62
CA PRO A 86 14.86 3.70 -8.68
C PRO A 86 14.78 2.20 -8.36
N LEU A 87 13.59 1.61 -8.45
CA LEU A 87 13.39 0.19 -8.20
C LEU A 87 14.16 -0.68 -9.21
N SER A 88 14.30 -0.22 -10.46
CA SER A 88 15.11 -0.91 -11.49
C SER A 88 16.58 -1.09 -11.13
N LYS A 89 17.11 -0.28 -10.19
CA LYS A 89 18.52 -0.33 -9.74
C LYS A 89 18.70 -1.12 -8.43
N MET A 90 17.62 -1.56 -7.80
CA MET A 90 17.70 -2.33 -6.57
C MET A 90 18.11 -3.77 -6.85
N GLY A 91 19.11 -4.29 -6.12
CA GLY A 91 19.65 -5.63 -6.35
C GLY A 91 18.73 -6.79 -5.94
N SER A 92 17.71 -6.54 -5.11
CA SER A 92 16.79 -7.57 -4.60
C SER A 92 15.42 -6.96 -4.32
N LEU A 93 14.54 -7.03 -5.32
CA LEU A 93 13.16 -6.55 -5.20
C LEU A 93 12.34 -7.39 -4.21
N ASP A 94 12.69 -8.66 -4.03
CA ASP A 94 12.11 -9.56 -3.03
C ASP A 94 12.37 -9.09 -1.60
N ARG A 95 13.61 -8.72 -1.27
CA ARG A 95 13.95 -8.13 0.02
C ARG A 95 13.28 -6.77 0.20
N PHE A 96 13.32 -5.91 -0.82
CA PHE A 96 12.64 -4.62 -0.81
C PHE A 96 11.16 -4.79 -0.45
N ARG A 97 10.44 -5.66 -1.16
CA ARG A 97 9.02 -5.94 -0.87
C ARG A 97 8.83 -6.44 0.55
N SER A 98 9.67 -7.37 1.00
CA SER A 98 9.54 -7.96 2.34
C SER A 98 9.78 -6.95 3.48
N GLU A 99 10.72 -6.02 3.31
CA GLU A 99 11.11 -5.07 4.36
C GLU A 99 10.32 -3.76 4.31
N LYS A 100 9.87 -3.33 3.12
CA LYS A 100 9.32 -1.98 2.92
C LYS A 100 7.83 -1.96 2.68
N LEU A 101 7.25 -3.06 2.17
CA LEU A 101 5.88 -3.09 1.70
C LEU A 101 5.04 -4.13 2.45
N GLY A 102 3.83 -3.73 2.84
CA GLY A 102 2.77 -4.63 3.29
C GLY A 102 1.76 -4.81 2.17
N PHE A 103 1.36 -6.06 1.88
CA PHE A 103 0.31 -6.34 0.90
C PHE A 103 -0.93 -6.98 1.50
N VAL A 104 -2.07 -6.40 1.17
CA VAL A 104 -3.40 -6.93 1.49
C VAL A 104 -4.15 -7.13 0.18
N PHE A 105 -4.52 -8.37 -0.13
CA PHE A 105 -5.24 -8.73 -1.36
C PHE A 105 -6.67 -9.15 -1.03
N GLN A 106 -7.61 -8.87 -1.94
CA GLN A 106 -9.01 -9.31 -1.86
C GLN A 106 -9.18 -10.82 -1.59
N SER A 107 -8.31 -11.66 -2.17
CA SER A 107 -8.34 -13.12 -2.02
C SER A 107 -7.56 -13.64 -0.79
N PHE A 108 -7.08 -12.75 0.09
CA PHE A 108 -6.29 -13.00 1.30
C PHE A 108 -4.92 -13.68 1.07
N HIS A 109 -4.82 -14.64 0.15
CA HIS A 109 -3.67 -15.49 -0.14
C HIS A 109 -3.05 -16.09 1.12
N LEU A 110 -3.88 -16.53 2.08
CA LEU A 110 -3.42 -17.23 3.28
C LEU A 110 -3.07 -18.68 2.94
N LEU A 111 -1.95 -19.17 3.47
CA LEU A 111 -1.54 -20.57 3.37
C LEU A 111 -2.45 -21.43 4.25
N SER A 112 -3.24 -22.29 3.62
CA SER A 112 -4.30 -23.11 4.26
C SER A 112 -3.75 -24.11 5.29
N VAL A 113 -2.51 -24.57 5.10
CA VAL A 113 -1.82 -25.52 5.99
C VAL A 113 -1.32 -24.87 7.29
N LEU A 114 -1.16 -23.54 7.29
CA LEU A 114 -0.64 -22.80 8.44
C LEU A 114 -1.78 -22.26 9.32
N THR A 115 -1.46 -22.01 10.59
CA THR A 115 -2.36 -21.28 11.50
C THR A 115 -2.36 -19.79 11.18
N ALA A 116 -3.20 -18.99 11.83
CA ALA A 116 -3.17 -17.54 11.74
C ALA A 116 -1.79 -16.98 12.14
N VAL A 117 -1.22 -17.44 13.26
CA VAL A 117 0.17 -17.11 13.66
C VAL A 117 1.16 -17.50 12.57
N GLY A 118 1.05 -18.73 12.06
CA GLY A 118 1.95 -19.21 11.01
C GLY A 118 1.90 -18.36 9.74
N ASN A 119 0.70 -17.92 9.34
CA ASN A 119 0.51 -17.02 8.19
C ASN A 119 1.15 -15.65 8.41
N VAL A 120 1.01 -15.06 9.60
CA VAL A 120 1.62 -13.77 9.93
C VAL A 120 3.15 -13.86 9.98
N GLN A 121 3.71 -15.03 10.32
CA GLN A 121 5.16 -15.25 10.33
C GLN A 121 5.79 -15.39 8.95
N VAL A 122 5.02 -15.70 7.90
CA VAL A 122 5.57 -16.01 6.55
C VAL A 122 6.53 -14.93 6.05
N PRO A 123 6.19 -13.62 6.05
CA PRO A 123 7.10 -12.59 5.54
C PRO A 123 8.37 -12.44 6.37
N MET A 124 8.31 -12.81 7.66
CA MET A 124 9.45 -12.67 8.57
C MET A 124 10.55 -13.71 8.29
N PHE A 125 10.31 -14.72 7.46
CA PHE A 125 11.36 -15.70 7.09
C PHE A 125 12.44 -15.10 6.18
N GLU A 126 12.12 -14.05 5.44
CA GLU A 126 13.11 -13.28 4.66
C GLU A 126 13.98 -12.37 5.56
N THR A 127 13.59 -12.22 6.83
CA THR A 127 14.34 -11.46 7.82
C THR A 127 15.21 -12.38 8.68
N ARG A 128 16.21 -11.82 9.36
CA ARG A 128 17.08 -12.57 10.28
C ARG A 128 16.46 -12.81 11.68
N ARG A 129 15.14 -12.60 11.85
CA ARG A 129 14.47 -12.72 13.16
C ARG A 129 14.48 -14.18 13.67
N PRO A 130 14.92 -14.46 14.90
CA PRO A 130 14.80 -15.78 15.52
C PRO A 130 13.37 -16.26 15.66
N ARG A 131 13.16 -17.58 15.72
CA ARG A 131 11.81 -18.18 15.83
C ARG A 131 10.97 -17.63 16.98
N ALA A 132 11.57 -17.46 18.16
CA ALA A 132 10.87 -16.95 19.34
C ALA A 132 10.37 -15.51 19.15
N GLU A 133 11.18 -14.67 18.49
CA GLU A 133 10.80 -13.31 18.17
C GLU A 133 9.66 -13.27 17.14
N ARG A 134 9.75 -14.10 16.08
CA ARG A 134 8.68 -14.20 15.09
C ARG A 134 7.33 -14.61 15.71
N ASP A 135 7.32 -15.55 16.66
CA ASP A 135 6.09 -15.97 17.36
C ASP A 135 5.52 -14.85 18.22
N ARG A 136 6.38 -14.15 18.99
CA ARG A 136 5.98 -13.01 19.80
C ARG A 136 5.35 -11.90 18.94
N VAL A 137 6.04 -11.46 17.90
CA VAL A 137 5.57 -10.38 17.00
C VAL A 137 4.28 -10.78 16.29
N ALA A 138 4.19 -12.01 15.77
CA ALA A 138 2.99 -12.47 15.08
C ALA A 138 1.76 -12.47 16.00
N ARG A 139 1.91 -12.89 17.27
CA ARG A 139 0.81 -12.85 18.25
C ARG A 139 0.41 -11.43 18.62
N GLU A 140 1.38 -10.53 18.76
CA GLU A 140 1.14 -9.11 19.03
C GLU A 140 0.33 -8.45 17.89
N LEU A 141 0.72 -8.70 16.64
CA LEU A 141 0.01 -8.22 15.45
C LEU A 141 -1.40 -8.80 15.36
N LEU A 142 -1.57 -10.10 15.62
CA LEU A 142 -2.90 -10.70 15.71
C LEU A 142 -3.74 -10.05 16.82
N GLY A 143 -3.14 -9.68 17.94
CA GLY A 143 -3.81 -8.93 19.00
C GLY A 143 -4.29 -7.55 18.53
N ARG A 144 -3.43 -6.80 17.84
CA ARG A 144 -3.75 -5.47 17.28
C ARG A 144 -4.97 -5.49 16.35
N VAL A 145 -5.17 -6.59 15.61
CA VAL A 145 -6.31 -6.75 14.70
C VAL A 145 -7.50 -7.52 15.30
N GLY A 146 -7.48 -7.82 16.60
CA GLY A 146 -8.60 -8.49 17.31
C GLY A 146 -8.63 -10.02 17.18
N MET A 147 -7.53 -10.65 16.75
CA MET A 147 -7.44 -12.07 16.40
C MET A 147 -6.70 -12.95 17.42
N SER A 148 -6.41 -12.44 18.62
CA SER A 148 -5.73 -13.23 19.69
C SER A 148 -6.41 -14.57 19.97
N HIS A 149 -7.74 -14.57 20.07
CA HIS A 149 -8.55 -15.75 20.40
C HIS A 149 -8.56 -16.82 19.29
N ARG A 150 -8.15 -16.46 18.07
CA ARG A 150 -8.10 -17.35 16.91
C ARG A 150 -6.67 -17.63 16.43
N ALA A 151 -5.65 -17.23 17.17
CA ALA A 151 -4.24 -17.28 16.75
C ALA A 151 -3.78 -18.66 16.22
N ASN A 152 -4.30 -19.75 16.78
CA ASN A 152 -3.92 -21.12 16.39
C ASN A 152 -4.89 -21.77 15.38
N HIS A 153 -5.91 -21.06 14.90
CA HIS A 153 -6.85 -21.58 13.90
C HIS A 153 -6.24 -21.50 12.50
N ARG A 154 -6.58 -22.45 11.64
CA ARG A 154 -6.24 -22.43 10.21
C ARG A 154 -7.27 -21.60 9.41
N PRO A 155 -6.93 -21.07 8.22
CA PRO A 155 -7.81 -20.21 7.43
C PRO A 155 -9.22 -20.77 7.19
N LEU A 156 -9.37 -22.08 6.99
CA LEU A 156 -10.68 -22.72 6.76
C LEU A 156 -11.59 -22.72 7.99
N GLN A 157 -11.04 -22.42 9.17
CA GLN A 157 -11.79 -22.33 10.43
C GLN A 157 -12.14 -20.87 10.80
N LEU A 158 -11.78 -19.91 9.94
CA LEU A 158 -12.00 -18.49 10.13
C LEU A 158 -13.09 -18.01 9.17
N SER A 159 -13.91 -17.05 9.59
CA SER A 159 -14.79 -16.29 8.71
C SER A 159 -14.00 -15.47 7.69
N VAL A 160 -14.68 -14.94 6.67
CA VAL A 160 -14.04 -14.11 5.63
C VAL A 160 -13.39 -12.86 6.26
N GLY A 161 -14.09 -12.18 7.17
CA GLY A 161 -13.55 -11.02 7.90
C GLY A 161 -12.38 -11.34 8.80
N GLU A 162 -12.42 -12.46 9.52
CA GLU A 162 -11.29 -12.94 10.33
C GLU A 162 -10.06 -13.24 9.45
N ARG A 163 -10.24 -13.84 8.27
CA ARG A 163 -9.16 -14.04 7.30
C ARG A 163 -8.57 -12.71 6.81
N GLN A 164 -9.41 -11.71 6.57
CA GLN A 164 -8.94 -10.37 6.17
C GLN A 164 -8.11 -9.72 7.27
N ARG A 165 -8.55 -9.80 8.53
CA ARG A 165 -7.78 -9.32 9.69
C ARG A 165 -6.42 -10.02 9.79
N VAL A 166 -6.37 -11.34 9.58
CA VAL A 166 -5.10 -12.09 9.53
C VAL A 166 -4.22 -11.64 8.37
N ALA A 167 -4.79 -11.37 7.19
CA ALA A 167 -4.05 -10.85 6.04
C ALA A 167 -3.45 -9.45 6.34
N ILE A 168 -4.19 -8.57 7.01
CA ILE A 168 -3.70 -7.27 7.47
C ILE A 168 -2.57 -7.45 8.49
N ALA A 169 -2.74 -8.30 9.50
CA ALA A 169 -1.67 -8.60 10.46
C ALA A 169 -0.41 -9.14 9.77
N ARG A 170 -0.56 -9.99 8.74
CA ARG A 170 0.57 -10.48 7.94
C ARG A 170 1.24 -9.36 7.17
N ALA A 171 0.49 -8.44 6.57
CA ALA A 171 1.05 -7.31 5.84
C ALA A 171 1.93 -6.42 6.74
N LEU A 172 1.62 -6.34 8.03
CA LEU A 172 2.36 -5.56 9.03
C LEU A 172 3.56 -6.31 9.66
N ALA A 173 3.81 -7.55 9.27
CA ALA A 173 4.77 -8.45 9.92
C ALA A 173 6.19 -7.88 10.07
N ASN A 174 6.66 -7.17 9.04
CA ASN A 174 8.01 -6.63 8.96
C ASN A 174 8.07 -5.12 9.18
N ASP A 175 7.03 -4.52 9.77
CA ASP A 175 6.96 -3.07 10.00
C ASP A 175 7.14 -2.26 8.71
N PRO A 176 6.28 -2.47 7.70
CA PRO A 176 6.44 -1.84 6.39
C PRO A 176 6.26 -0.32 6.48
N GLU A 177 6.91 0.41 5.58
CA GLU A 177 6.72 1.87 5.44
C GLU A 177 5.46 2.23 4.62
N LEU A 178 4.99 1.29 3.80
CA LEU A 178 3.83 1.45 2.92
C LEU A 178 2.94 0.19 2.92
N LEU A 179 1.65 0.38 3.18
CA LEU A 179 0.62 -0.63 3.03
C LEU A 179 -0.10 -0.47 1.68
N LEU A 180 -0.02 -1.49 0.83
CA LEU A 180 -0.73 -1.60 -0.43
C LEU A 180 -1.91 -2.56 -0.26
N ALA A 181 -3.13 -2.08 -0.52
CA ALA A 181 -4.36 -2.86 -0.36
C ALA A 181 -5.15 -2.91 -1.68
N ASP A 182 -5.37 -4.11 -2.22
CA ASP A 182 -6.18 -4.34 -3.42
C ASP A 182 -7.55 -4.90 -3.04
N GLU A 183 -8.59 -4.07 -3.16
CA GLU A 183 -9.99 -4.35 -2.79
C GLU A 183 -10.15 -5.10 -1.45
N PRO A 184 -9.67 -4.52 -0.33
CA PRO A 184 -9.59 -5.22 0.96
C PRO A 184 -10.94 -5.63 1.56
N THR A 185 -12.07 -5.20 0.98
CA THR A 185 -13.41 -5.49 1.49
C THR A 185 -14.38 -6.03 0.44
N GLY A 186 -13.94 -6.28 -0.80
CA GLY A 186 -14.83 -6.67 -1.90
C GLY A 186 -15.63 -7.96 -1.67
N ASN A 187 -15.21 -8.81 -0.72
CA ASN A 187 -15.86 -10.08 -0.38
C ASN A 187 -16.54 -10.07 1.02
N LEU A 188 -16.74 -8.91 1.63
CA LEU A 188 -17.25 -8.77 3.00
C LEU A 188 -18.67 -8.18 3.03
N ASP A 189 -19.46 -8.56 4.03
CA ASP A 189 -20.68 -7.83 4.36
C ASP A 189 -20.35 -6.43 4.89
N SER A 190 -21.31 -5.50 4.81
CA SER A 190 -21.10 -4.08 5.13
C SER A 190 -20.61 -3.84 6.56
N ARG A 191 -21.08 -4.62 7.54
CA ARG A 191 -20.63 -4.49 8.93
C ARG A 191 -19.17 -4.90 9.06
N THR A 192 -18.82 -6.06 8.51
CA THR A 192 -17.43 -6.53 8.53
C THR A 192 -16.50 -5.60 7.74
N ALA A 193 -16.96 -5.07 6.60
CA ALA A 193 -16.21 -4.09 5.82
C ALA A 193 -15.92 -2.82 6.63
N ALA A 194 -16.90 -2.27 7.34
CA ALA A 194 -16.72 -1.10 8.20
C ALA A 194 -15.70 -1.34 9.32
N GLU A 195 -15.67 -2.55 9.90
CA GLU A 195 -14.65 -2.91 10.89
C GLU A 195 -13.24 -2.95 10.30
N ILE A 196 -13.09 -3.46 9.07
CA ILE A 196 -11.81 -3.43 8.34
C ILE A 196 -11.39 -2.00 8.03
N PHE A 197 -12.32 -1.14 7.63
CA PHE A 197 -12.03 0.27 7.37
C PHE A 197 -11.57 0.99 8.63
N ASN A 198 -12.23 0.77 9.77
CA ASN A 198 -11.82 1.37 11.04
C ASN A 198 -10.42 0.92 11.46
N LEU A 199 -10.04 -0.32 11.12
CA LEU A 199 -8.69 -0.81 11.34
C LEU A 199 -7.66 -0.10 10.45
N LEU A 200 -7.97 0.11 9.16
CA LEU A 200 -7.08 0.85 8.25
C LEU A 200 -6.93 2.31 8.67
N ASP A 201 -8.02 2.98 9.08
CA ASP A 201 -7.98 4.34 9.60
C ASP A 201 -7.08 4.44 10.83
N LYS A 202 -7.23 3.50 11.77
CA LYS A 202 -6.38 3.45 12.96
C LYS A 202 -4.90 3.29 12.62
N LEU A 203 -4.57 2.40 11.67
CA LEU A 203 -3.19 2.22 11.22
C LEU A 203 -2.63 3.50 10.59
N HIS A 204 -3.44 4.20 9.81
CA HIS A 204 -3.07 5.49 9.22
C HIS A 204 -2.87 6.58 10.30
N ASP A 205 -3.77 6.67 11.29
CA ASP A 205 -3.65 7.59 12.41
C ASP A 205 -2.39 7.31 13.27
N GLU A 206 -1.90 6.07 13.26
CA GLU A 206 -0.61 5.66 13.85
C GLU A 206 0.61 6.03 12.98
N GLY A 207 0.41 6.68 11.83
CA GLY A 207 1.45 7.17 10.92
C GLY A 207 1.73 6.31 9.70
N MET A 208 0.96 5.24 9.46
CA MET A 208 1.14 4.37 8.29
C MET A 208 0.77 5.10 6.99
N THR A 209 1.62 4.93 5.97
CA THR A 209 1.27 5.30 4.60
C THR A 209 0.42 4.20 3.97
N ILE A 210 -0.73 4.54 3.40
CA ILE A 210 -1.65 3.56 2.83
C ILE A 210 -2.05 3.97 1.41
N VAL A 211 -1.90 3.04 0.48
CA VAL A 211 -2.49 3.14 -0.86
C VAL A 211 -3.48 1.99 -1.02
N LEU A 212 -4.74 2.33 -1.28
CA LEU A 212 -5.82 1.37 -1.41
C LEU A 212 -6.43 1.44 -2.81
N ILE A 213 -6.78 0.29 -3.39
CA ILE A 213 -7.63 0.20 -4.58
C ILE A 213 -9.02 -0.18 -4.15
N THR A 214 -10.01 0.57 -4.66
CA THR A 214 -11.41 0.25 -4.44
C THR A 214 -12.30 0.80 -5.55
N HIS A 215 -13.43 0.14 -5.76
CA HIS A 215 -14.56 0.70 -6.50
C HIS A 215 -15.67 1.21 -5.57
N ASP A 216 -15.56 0.99 -4.26
CA ASP A 216 -16.51 1.44 -3.22
C ASP A 216 -16.29 2.93 -2.90
N PRO A 217 -17.28 3.82 -3.19
CA PRO A 217 -17.18 5.24 -2.87
C PRO A 217 -17.08 5.53 -1.38
N GLU A 218 -17.74 4.75 -0.52
CA GLU A 218 -17.68 4.98 0.93
C GLU A 218 -16.27 4.74 1.45
N LEU A 219 -15.61 3.68 0.98
CA LEU A 219 -14.21 3.42 1.28
C LEU A 219 -13.28 4.48 0.70
N GLY A 220 -13.50 4.86 -0.57
CA GLY A 220 -12.70 5.89 -1.23
C GLY A 220 -12.70 7.22 -0.48
N HIS A 221 -13.84 7.61 0.08
CA HIS A 221 -13.98 8.84 0.87
C HIS A 221 -13.34 8.77 2.27
N ARG A 222 -12.91 7.60 2.75
CA ARG A 222 -12.12 7.51 3.99
C ARG A 222 -10.67 7.94 3.80
N ALA A 223 -10.12 7.75 2.59
CA ALA A 223 -8.80 8.23 2.24
C ALA A 223 -8.76 9.77 2.24
N ALA A 224 -7.58 10.37 2.42
CA ALA A 224 -7.41 11.81 2.39
C ALA A 224 -7.29 12.36 0.95
N ARG A 225 -7.00 11.48 -0.01
CA ARG A 225 -6.78 11.81 -1.42
C ARG A 225 -7.33 10.69 -2.31
N ILE A 226 -7.99 11.07 -3.40
CA ILE A 226 -8.60 10.16 -4.37
C ILE A 226 -7.96 10.38 -5.73
N VAL A 227 -7.37 9.32 -6.26
CA VAL A 227 -6.83 9.24 -7.62
C VAL A 227 -7.82 8.44 -8.46
N ARG A 228 -8.45 9.04 -9.47
CA ARG A 228 -9.37 8.36 -10.38
C ARG A 228 -8.61 7.88 -11.60
N MET A 229 -8.75 6.61 -11.92
CA MET A 229 -8.18 5.98 -13.11
C MET A 229 -9.27 5.57 -14.09
N ARG A 230 -9.02 5.84 -15.36
CA ARG A 230 -9.86 5.44 -16.49
C ARG A 230 -8.97 5.05 -17.67
N ASP A 231 -9.27 3.92 -18.31
CA ASP A 231 -8.60 3.45 -19.52
C ASP A 231 -7.06 3.46 -19.44
N GLY A 232 -6.51 3.11 -18.27
CA GLY A 232 -5.06 3.01 -18.02
C GLY A 232 -4.37 4.34 -17.71
N ALA A 233 -5.10 5.46 -17.62
CA ALA A 233 -4.57 6.78 -17.27
C ALA A 233 -5.20 7.31 -15.97
N ILE A 234 -4.54 8.30 -15.35
CA ILE A 234 -5.13 9.08 -14.25
C ILE A 234 -6.01 10.17 -14.87
N GLU A 235 -7.30 10.14 -14.54
CA GLU A 235 -8.30 11.12 -14.96
C GLU A 235 -8.35 12.31 -13.99
N ASP A 236 -8.34 12.03 -12.69
CA ASP A 236 -8.35 13.04 -11.63
C ASP A 236 -7.43 12.67 -10.46
N ASP A 237 -6.92 13.67 -9.78
CA ASP A 237 -6.15 13.54 -8.53
C ASP A 237 -6.55 14.67 -7.57
N LEU A 238 -7.42 14.34 -6.62
CA LEU A 238 -8.13 15.31 -5.80
C LEU A 238 -7.97 15.00 -4.31
N PRO A 239 -7.93 16.03 -3.45
CA PRO A 239 -8.18 15.80 -2.03
C PRO A 239 -9.56 15.18 -1.86
N ALA A 240 -9.70 14.22 -0.94
CA ALA A 240 -11.00 13.67 -0.62
C ALA A 240 -11.87 14.74 0.07
N PRO A 241 -13.20 14.72 -0.12
CA PRO A 241 -14.09 15.55 0.67
C PRO A 241 -13.87 15.29 2.17
N ALA A 242 -13.96 16.33 2.99
CA ALA A 242 -13.67 16.24 4.43
C ALA A 242 -14.41 15.06 5.08
N ARG A 243 -13.69 14.24 5.85
CA ARG A 243 -14.25 13.09 6.59
C ARG A 243 -15.47 13.56 7.40
N ALA A 244 -16.65 13.01 7.11
CA ALA A 244 -17.77 13.16 8.03
C ALA A 244 -17.39 12.46 9.36
N PRO A 245 -17.53 13.13 10.53
CA PRO A 245 -17.21 12.49 11.80
C PRO A 245 -18.09 11.25 11.98
N LEU A 246 -17.48 10.15 12.41
CA LEU A 246 -18.18 8.90 12.74
C LEU A 246 -19.27 9.21 13.77
N SER A 247 -20.53 9.04 13.38
CA SER A 247 -21.64 9.04 14.33
C SER A 247 -21.48 7.82 15.24
N SER A 248 -21.24 8.10 16.52
CA SER A 248 -21.17 7.14 17.64
C SER A 248 -22.42 6.29 17.78
#